data_AF-A0A1Y4JR01-F1
#
_entry.id   AF-A0A1Y4JR01-F1
#
_cell.length_a   1.000
_cell.length_b   1.000
_cell.length_c   1.000
_cell.angle_alpha   90.00
_cell.angle_beta   90.00
_cell.angle_gamma   90.00
#
_symmetry.space_group_name_H-M   'P 1'
#
loop_
_entity.id
_entity.type
_entity.pdbx_description
1 polymer ?
#
loop_
_entity_poly.entity_id
_entity_poly.type
_entity_poly.pdbx_seq_one_letter_code
_entity_poly.pdbx_strand_id
1 'polypeptide(L)'
;MASTRALAKSINMPFLQNNNKIIYVSLLIILSVFLFLDYIPGMHAYAAWVTPPVALFLGLAFALLCGQAHPKFNKKTSKYLLQYSVVGLGFGMNLQASLASGREGMEFTIISVVGTLLIGWVIGRKFLKVDRDTSYLISSGTAICGGSAIAAVGPVLKAKDSEMSVALGTIFILNAIALFIFPMIGHALNMSQHEFGTWAAIAIHDTSSVVGAGAAYGEEALRVATTIKLTRALWIIPLAIATSFIFKSKGQKISIPWFIFFFVLAMVVNTYVLNLSETGALIGAGINSIARKTLTITLFFIGASLSRDVLKAVGIKPLVQGILLWVVISCSTLAYIYWF
;
A
#
# COMPACT_ATOMS: atom_id res chain seq x y z
N MET A 1 28.61 -27.24 -6.38
CA MET A 1 28.75 -26.03 -5.52
C MET A 1 29.65 -24.92 -6.09
N ALA A 2 30.32 -25.10 -7.24
CA ALA A 2 31.22 -24.09 -7.80
C ALA A 2 30.61 -23.16 -8.88
N SER A 3 29.44 -23.48 -9.47
CA SER A 3 28.87 -22.67 -10.57
C SER A 3 27.99 -21.49 -10.10
N THR A 4 27.49 -21.47 -8.87
CA THR A 4 26.70 -20.35 -8.33
C THR A 4 27.54 -19.14 -7.92
N ARG A 5 28.85 -19.32 -7.68
CA ARG A 5 29.78 -18.22 -7.33
C ARG A 5 30.31 -17.44 -8.54
N ALA A 6 30.26 -18.01 -9.75
CA ALA A 6 30.75 -17.36 -10.97
C ALA A 6 29.74 -16.32 -11.53
N LEU A 7 28.43 -16.58 -11.40
CA LEU A 7 27.37 -15.65 -11.84
C LEU A 7 27.25 -14.41 -10.94
N ALA A 8 27.65 -14.49 -9.67
CA ALA A 8 27.64 -13.34 -8.76
C ALA A 8 28.79 -12.34 -9.00
N LYS A 9 29.78 -12.69 -9.83
CA LYS A 9 30.97 -11.87 -10.12
C LYS A 9 30.86 -11.06 -11.43
N SER A 10 29.77 -11.19 -12.18
CA SER A 10 29.55 -10.47 -13.45
C SER A 10 28.85 -9.12 -13.30
N ILE A 11 28.29 -8.80 -12.12
CA ILE A 11 27.67 -7.51 -11.86
C ILE A 11 28.72 -6.57 -11.26
N ASN A 12 29.20 -5.61 -12.04
CA ASN A 12 30.14 -4.59 -11.60
C ASN A 12 29.43 -3.59 -10.65
N MET A 13 29.22 -4.01 -9.39
CA MET A 13 28.54 -3.22 -8.35
C MET A 13 29.11 -1.80 -8.19
N PRO A 14 30.44 -1.57 -8.25
CA PRO A 14 31.00 -0.22 -8.26
C PRO A 14 30.50 0.66 -9.42
N PHE A 15 30.37 0.09 -10.63
CA PHE A 15 29.84 0.83 -11.78
C PHE A 15 28.37 1.20 -11.59
N LEU A 16 27.54 0.26 -11.10
CA LEU A 16 26.12 0.52 -10.85
C LEU A 16 25.90 1.59 -9.79
N GLN A 17 26.71 1.58 -8.73
CA GLN A 17 26.63 2.57 -7.66
C GLN A 17 27.10 3.95 -8.13
N ASN A 18 28.17 4.02 -8.93
CA ASN A 18 28.65 5.29 -9.50
C ASN A 18 27.67 5.92 -10.50
N ASN A 19 26.90 5.10 -11.23
CA ASN A 19 25.95 5.56 -12.24
C ASN A 19 24.48 5.53 -11.76
N ASN A 20 24.25 5.40 -10.45
CA ASN A 20 22.92 5.13 -9.91
C ASN A 20 21.85 6.16 -10.30
N LYS A 21 22.20 7.45 -10.41
CA LYS A 21 21.28 8.52 -10.84
C LYS A 21 20.84 8.36 -12.29
N ILE A 22 21.78 8.00 -13.18
CA ILE A 22 21.48 7.81 -14.61
C ILE A 22 20.57 6.59 -14.76
N ILE A 23 20.95 5.46 -14.15
CA ILE A 23 20.17 4.23 -14.16
C ILE A 23 18.74 4.48 -13.63
N TYR A 24 18.63 5.21 -12.52
CA TYR A 24 17.35 5.58 -11.93
C TYR A 24 16.46 6.37 -12.90
N VAL A 25 17.00 7.43 -13.52
CA VAL A 25 16.26 8.27 -14.47
C VAL A 25 15.90 7.47 -15.72
N SER A 26 16.80 6.64 -16.26
CA SER A 26 16.52 5.78 -17.40
C SER A 26 15.38 4.80 -17.11
N LEU A 27 15.38 4.13 -15.96
CA LEU A 27 14.29 3.22 -15.55
C LEU A 27 12.96 3.96 -15.44
N LEU A 28 12.96 5.16 -14.84
CA LEU A 28 11.76 5.96 -14.69
C LEU A 28 11.21 6.43 -16.05
N ILE A 29 12.07 6.85 -16.97
CA ILE A 29 11.68 7.26 -18.33
C ILE A 29 11.12 6.06 -19.09
N ILE A 30 11.79 4.91 -19.07
CA ILE A 30 11.32 3.68 -19.72
C ILE A 30 9.94 3.31 -19.19
N LEU A 31 9.78 3.20 -17.87
CA LEU A 31 8.49 2.90 -17.25
C LEU A 31 7.41 3.88 -17.68
N SER A 32 7.71 5.18 -17.67
CA SER A 32 6.74 6.20 -18.07
C SER A 32 6.36 6.07 -19.53
N VAL A 33 7.32 5.99 -20.45
CA VAL A 33 7.07 5.89 -21.89
C VAL A 33 6.18 4.69 -22.21
N PHE A 34 6.56 3.49 -21.74
CA PHE A 34 5.82 2.27 -22.04
C PHE A 34 4.40 2.27 -21.47
N LEU A 35 4.20 2.87 -20.30
CA LEU A 35 2.89 3.02 -19.67
C LEU A 35 1.93 3.94 -20.46
N PHE A 36 2.48 4.93 -21.18
CA PHE A 36 1.69 5.85 -22.02
C PHE A 36 1.52 5.36 -23.47
N LEU A 37 2.26 4.33 -23.91
CA LEU A 37 2.08 3.71 -25.24
C LEU A 37 0.67 3.14 -25.44
N ASP A 38 -0.02 2.79 -24.35
CA ASP A 38 -1.40 2.34 -24.34
C ASP A 38 -2.40 3.36 -24.91
N TYR A 39 -2.04 4.64 -25.02
CA TYR A 39 -2.89 5.64 -25.70
C TYR A 39 -2.71 5.67 -27.23
N ILE A 40 -1.68 4.99 -27.75
CA ILE A 40 -1.41 4.93 -29.18
C ILE A 40 -2.10 3.67 -29.74
N PRO A 41 -3.04 3.81 -30.69
CA PRO A 41 -3.71 2.66 -31.29
C PRO A 41 -2.70 1.65 -31.84
N GLY A 42 -2.87 0.37 -31.46
CA GLY A 42 -1.99 -0.73 -31.89
C GLY A 42 -0.75 -0.96 -31.02
N MET A 43 -0.48 -0.11 -30.02
CA MET A 43 0.69 -0.24 -29.14
C MET A 43 0.39 -0.81 -27.73
N HIS A 44 -0.87 -1.18 -27.46
CA HIS A 44 -1.33 -1.70 -26.15
C HIS A 44 -0.50 -2.89 -25.64
N ALA A 45 -0.10 -3.80 -26.52
CA ALA A 45 0.70 -4.98 -26.17
C ALA A 45 2.07 -4.60 -25.56
N TYR A 46 2.66 -3.48 -25.97
CA TYR A 46 3.93 -2.99 -25.43
C TYR A 46 3.77 -2.37 -24.06
N ALA A 47 2.58 -1.89 -23.68
CA ALA A 47 2.33 -1.34 -22.35
C ALA A 47 2.05 -2.42 -21.30
N ALA A 48 1.57 -3.59 -21.72
CA ALA A 48 1.04 -4.63 -20.85
C ALA A 48 2.03 -5.19 -19.82
N TRP A 49 3.34 -5.12 -20.08
CA TRP A 49 4.35 -5.58 -19.12
C TRP A 49 4.58 -4.61 -17.95
N VAL A 50 4.21 -3.33 -18.11
CA VAL A 50 4.37 -2.30 -17.07
C VAL A 50 3.21 -2.38 -16.09
N THR A 51 3.30 -3.33 -15.17
CA THR A 51 2.30 -3.52 -14.11
C THR A 51 2.74 -2.90 -12.78
N PRO A 52 1.81 -2.61 -11.86
CA PRO A 52 2.12 -2.12 -10.51
C PRO A 52 3.16 -2.98 -9.77
N PRO A 53 3.09 -4.33 -9.75
CA PRO A 53 4.12 -5.17 -9.14
C PRO A 53 5.49 -5.07 -9.84
N VAL A 54 5.53 -5.04 -11.18
CA VAL A 54 6.78 -4.92 -11.93
C VAL A 54 7.49 -3.60 -11.61
N ALA A 55 6.75 -2.49 -11.58
CA ALA A 55 7.32 -1.19 -11.25
C ALA A 55 7.92 -1.17 -9.83
N LEU A 56 7.22 -1.73 -8.85
CA LEU A 56 7.73 -1.90 -7.48
C LEU A 56 9.01 -2.73 -7.43
N PHE A 57 9.02 -3.87 -8.12
CA PHE A 57 10.17 -4.78 -8.13
C PHE A 57 11.39 -4.13 -8.79
N LEU A 58 11.21 -3.42 -9.91
CA LEU A 58 12.29 -2.67 -10.53
C LEU A 58 12.86 -1.60 -9.60
N GLY A 59 11.99 -0.90 -8.85
CA GLY A 59 12.41 0.04 -7.81
C GLY A 59 13.21 -0.65 -6.69
N LEU A 60 12.73 -1.78 -6.18
CA LEU A 60 13.41 -2.55 -5.14
C LEU A 60 14.75 -3.10 -5.61
N ALA A 61 14.78 -3.71 -6.80
CA ALA A 61 16.00 -4.21 -7.42
C ALA A 61 17.02 -3.08 -7.61
N PHE A 62 16.57 -1.91 -8.07
CA PHE A 62 17.39 -0.71 -8.13
C PHE A 62 17.96 -0.35 -6.74
N ALA A 63 17.11 -0.27 -5.70
CA ALA A 63 17.52 0.08 -4.34
C ALA A 63 18.55 -0.90 -3.75
N LEU A 64 18.41 -2.20 -4.06
CA LEU A 64 19.27 -3.26 -3.55
C LEU A 64 20.60 -3.39 -4.31
N LEU A 65 20.61 -3.10 -5.62
CA LEU A 65 21.79 -3.24 -6.49
C LEU A 65 22.58 -1.93 -6.61
N CYS A 66 21.89 -0.80 -6.83
CA CYS A 66 22.48 0.51 -7.12
C CYS A 66 22.51 1.45 -5.90
N GLY A 67 21.82 1.09 -4.81
CA GLY A 67 21.68 1.93 -3.61
C GLY A 67 20.55 2.96 -3.73
N GLN A 68 20.64 4.06 -2.99
CA GLN A 68 19.62 5.11 -3.03
C GLN A 68 19.97 6.21 -4.04
N ALA A 69 19.12 6.42 -5.04
CA ALA A 69 19.10 7.66 -5.82
C ALA A 69 17.97 8.56 -5.33
N HIS A 70 18.30 9.82 -5.05
CA HIS A 70 17.35 10.86 -4.64
C HIS A 70 16.36 10.47 -3.51
N PRO A 71 16.82 9.94 -2.36
CA PRO A 71 15.93 9.37 -1.33
C PRO A 71 14.90 10.36 -0.76
N LYS A 72 15.28 11.65 -0.61
CA LYS A 72 14.34 12.71 -0.17
C LYS A 72 13.24 12.95 -1.20
N PHE A 73 13.58 12.93 -2.49
CA PHE A 73 12.61 13.07 -3.58
C PHE A 73 11.68 11.86 -3.60
N ASN A 74 12.21 10.63 -3.60
CA ASN A 74 11.38 9.41 -3.68
C ASN A 74 10.38 9.36 -2.53
N LYS A 75 10.81 9.63 -1.29
CA LYS A 75 9.93 9.65 -0.12
C LYS A 75 8.84 10.73 -0.21
N LYS A 76 9.18 11.93 -0.70
CA LYS A 76 8.21 13.03 -0.82
C LYS A 76 7.24 12.80 -1.99
N THR A 77 7.77 12.47 -3.16
CA THR A 77 7.02 12.29 -4.40
C THR A 77 6.12 11.06 -4.33
N SER A 78 6.60 9.91 -3.83
CA SER A 78 5.74 8.73 -3.63
C SER A 78 4.56 9.03 -2.72
N LYS A 79 4.77 9.77 -1.61
CA LYS A 79 3.70 10.18 -0.72
C LYS A 79 2.62 10.99 -1.44
N TYR A 80 2.99 12.04 -2.17
CA TYR A 80 2.01 12.90 -2.83
C TYR A 80 1.38 12.25 -4.06
N LEU A 81 2.15 11.59 -4.91
CA LEU A 81 1.61 10.88 -6.07
C LEU A 81 0.65 9.75 -5.65
N LEU A 82 0.93 9.05 -4.54
CA LEU A 82 -0.01 8.08 -3.99
C LEU A 82 -1.34 8.75 -3.63
N GLN A 83 -1.28 9.88 -2.92
CA GLN A 83 -2.48 10.62 -2.52
C GLN A 83 -3.29 11.09 -3.73
N TYR A 84 -2.64 11.66 -4.75
CA TYR A 84 -3.30 12.08 -5.97
C TYR A 84 -3.87 10.90 -6.77
N SER A 85 -3.14 9.79 -6.86
CA SER A 85 -3.61 8.58 -7.54
C SER A 85 -4.84 8.02 -6.84
N VAL A 86 -4.84 7.93 -5.51
CA VAL A 86 -6.00 7.45 -4.75
C VAL A 86 -7.21 8.35 -4.99
N VAL A 87 -7.06 9.68 -4.92
CA VAL A 87 -8.15 10.62 -5.22
C VAL A 87 -8.66 10.42 -6.66
N GLY A 88 -7.74 10.31 -7.63
CA GLY A 88 -8.05 10.05 -9.03
C GLY A 88 -8.80 8.73 -9.27
N LEU A 89 -8.48 7.67 -8.51
CA LEU A 89 -9.19 6.40 -8.56
C LEU A 89 -10.67 6.54 -8.16
N GLY A 90 -10.99 7.48 -7.26
CA GLY A 90 -12.37 7.78 -6.86
C GLY A 90 -13.27 8.20 -8.04
N PHE A 91 -12.69 8.76 -9.10
CA PHE A 91 -13.43 9.08 -10.33
C PHE A 91 -13.84 7.86 -11.16
N GLY A 92 -13.42 6.64 -10.79
CA GLY A 92 -13.89 5.40 -11.41
C GLY A 92 -14.81 4.59 -10.49
N MET A 93 -15.30 5.17 -9.39
CA MET A 93 -16.06 4.46 -8.37
C MET A 93 -17.45 5.05 -8.16
N ASN A 94 -18.43 4.17 -7.92
CA ASN A 94 -19.81 4.56 -7.61
C ASN A 94 -20.00 4.65 -6.09
N LEU A 95 -20.56 5.77 -5.61
CA LEU A 95 -20.72 6.04 -4.19
C LEU A 95 -21.74 5.11 -3.52
N GLN A 96 -22.88 4.84 -4.14
CA GLN A 96 -23.93 4.02 -3.52
C GLN A 96 -23.45 2.58 -3.31
N ALA A 97 -22.81 2.00 -4.33
CA ALA A 97 -22.18 0.69 -4.22
C ALA A 97 -21.09 0.67 -3.13
N SER A 98 -20.33 1.76 -3.03
CA SER A 98 -19.28 1.89 -2.01
C SER A 98 -19.84 1.98 -0.58
N LEU A 99 -20.94 2.72 -0.39
CA LEU A 99 -21.60 2.86 0.90
C LEU A 99 -22.30 1.57 1.36
N ALA A 100 -22.91 0.84 0.43
CA ALA A 100 -23.54 -0.45 0.72
C ALA A 100 -22.49 -1.44 1.26
N SER A 101 -21.39 -1.62 0.52
CA SER A 101 -20.26 -2.47 0.95
C SER A 101 -19.64 -2.00 2.28
N GLY A 102 -19.56 -0.68 2.49
CA GLY A 102 -19.04 -0.11 3.72
C GLY A 102 -19.90 -0.36 4.97
N ARG A 103 -21.24 -0.36 4.84
CA ARG A 103 -22.15 -0.66 5.95
C ARG A 103 -22.08 -2.12 6.37
N GLU A 104 -22.07 -3.02 5.39
CA GLU A 104 -22.00 -4.47 5.60
C GLU A 104 -20.68 -4.88 6.28
N GLY A 105 -19.58 -4.20 5.96
CA GLY A 105 -18.26 -4.46 6.56
C GLY A 105 -17.96 -3.74 7.88
N MET A 106 -18.90 -2.99 8.47
CA MET A 106 -18.62 -2.12 9.63
C MET A 106 -18.28 -2.91 10.90
N GLU A 107 -19.08 -3.90 11.26
CA GLU A 107 -18.85 -4.74 12.45
C GLU A 107 -17.51 -5.48 12.34
N PHE A 108 -17.27 -6.09 11.18
CA PHE A 108 -16.02 -6.77 10.86
C PHE A 108 -14.82 -5.81 10.95
N THR A 109 -14.98 -4.56 10.53
CA THR A 109 -13.91 -3.55 10.65
C THR A 109 -13.58 -3.25 12.10
N ILE A 110 -14.57 -3.09 12.98
CA ILE A 110 -14.34 -2.84 14.41
C ILE A 110 -13.59 -4.03 15.04
N ILE A 111 -14.09 -5.24 14.82
CA ILE A 111 -13.50 -6.46 15.36
C ILE A 111 -12.08 -6.65 14.83
N SER A 112 -11.84 -6.45 13.53
CA SER A 112 -10.51 -6.62 12.95
C SER A 112 -9.52 -5.56 13.43
N VAL A 113 -9.94 -4.29 13.58
CA VAL A 113 -9.06 -3.22 14.08
C VAL A 113 -8.70 -3.46 15.54
N VAL A 114 -9.69 -3.67 16.40
CA VAL A 114 -9.46 -3.90 17.84
C VAL A 114 -8.67 -5.20 18.04
N GLY A 115 -9.05 -6.27 17.35
CA GLY A 115 -8.36 -7.56 17.38
C GLY A 115 -6.90 -7.45 16.95
N THR A 116 -6.62 -6.74 15.85
CA THR A 116 -5.25 -6.52 15.36
C THR A 116 -4.40 -5.76 16.38
N LEU A 117 -4.96 -4.73 17.04
CA LEU A 117 -4.24 -3.98 18.07
C LEU A 117 -3.94 -4.84 19.30
N LEU A 118 -4.91 -5.63 19.76
CA LEU A 118 -4.75 -6.52 20.91
C LEU A 118 -3.74 -7.63 20.62
N ILE A 119 -3.90 -8.33 19.50
CA ILE A 119 -2.99 -9.40 19.08
C ILE A 119 -1.60 -8.83 18.84
N GLY A 120 -1.51 -7.64 18.23
CA GLY A 120 -0.25 -6.95 17.98
C GLY A 120 0.48 -6.56 19.25
N TRP A 121 -0.26 -6.10 20.27
CA TRP A 121 0.29 -5.88 21.59
C TRP A 121 0.78 -7.19 22.23
N VAL A 122 0.00 -8.27 22.17
CA VAL A 122 0.41 -9.58 22.72
C VAL A 122 1.68 -10.09 22.05
N ILE A 123 1.69 -10.19 20.72
CA ILE A 123 2.84 -10.69 19.95
C ILE A 123 4.06 -9.78 20.14
N GLY A 124 3.88 -8.48 19.92
CA GLY A 124 4.97 -7.52 19.93
C GLY A 124 5.56 -7.27 21.31
N ARG A 125 4.71 -7.01 22.31
CA ARG A 125 5.17 -6.63 23.66
C ARG A 125 5.43 -7.83 24.56
N LYS A 126 4.49 -8.77 24.61
CA LYS A 126 4.57 -9.88 25.56
C LYS A 126 5.58 -10.93 25.10
N PHE A 127 5.56 -11.30 23.82
CA PHE A 127 6.42 -12.37 23.29
C PHE A 127 7.75 -11.86 22.71
N LEU A 128 7.70 -10.89 21.79
CA LEU A 128 8.89 -10.46 21.06
C LEU A 128 9.70 -9.36 21.75
N LYS A 129 9.10 -8.69 22.75
CA LYS A 129 9.68 -7.54 23.48
C LYS A 129 10.13 -6.42 22.53
N VAL A 130 9.34 -6.14 21.50
CA VAL A 130 9.48 -4.96 20.61
C VAL A 130 9.18 -3.71 21.41
N ASP A 131 9.83 -2.58 21.10
CA ASP A 131 9.58 -1.31 21.78
C ASP A 131 8.09 -0.91 21.72
N ARG A 132 7.61 -0.18 22.74
CA ARG A 132 6.16 0.05 22.94
C ARG A 132 5.56 0.77 21.76
N ASP A 133 6.21 1.86 21.36
CA ASP A 133 5.68 2.76 20.34
C ASP A 133 5.84 2.11 18.96
N THR A 134 6.98 1.48 18.66
CA THR A 134 7.17 0.68 17.43
C THR A 134 6.11 -0.42 17.30
N SER A 135 5.85 -1.19 18.37
CA SER A 135 4.89 -2.28 18.37
C SER A 135 3.47 -1.78 18.13
N TYR A 136 3.07 -0.69 18.78
CA TYR A 136 1.76 -0.08 18.59
C TYR A 136 1.60 0.52 17.19
N LEU A 137 2.64 1.15 16.64
CA LEU A 137 2.65 1.71 15.29
C LEU A 137 2.53 0.61 14.22
N ILE A 138 3.25 -0.50 14.36
CA ILE A 138 3.12 -1.65 13.45
C ILE A 138 1.70 -2.20 13.50
N SER A 139 1.15 -2.38 14.70
CA SER A 139 -0.22 -2.90 14.89
C SER A 139 -1.26 -1.93 14.30
N SER A 140 -1.10 -0.62 14.53
CA SER A 140 -1.97 0.43 13.98
C SER A 140 -1.90 0.50 12.45
N GLY A 141 -0.70 0.39 11.88
CA GLY A 141 -0.49 0.33 10.45
C GLY A 141 -1.14 -0.89 9.82
N THR A 142 -0.94 -2.05 10.43
CA THR A 142 -1.51 -3.34 10.00
C THR A 142 -3.04 -3.31 10.04
N ALA A 143 -3.62 -2.72 11.09
CA ALA A 143 -5.06 -2.68 11.31
C ALA A 143 -5.86 -1.85 10.30
N ILE A 144 -5.25 -0.86 9.63
CA ILE A 144 -5.99 0.10 8.79
C ILE A 144 -5.35 0.26 7.40
N CYS A 145 -4.55 1.31 7.22
CA CYS A 145 -4.00 1.77 5.94
C CYS A 145 -2.49 2.07 6.06
N GLY A 146 -1.80 1.29 6.89
CA GLY A 146 -0.35 1.23 6.90
C GLY A 146 0.28 2.55 7.30
N GLY A 147 0.96 3.17 6.35
CA GLY A 147 1.73 4.39 6.60
C GLY A 147 0.88 5.58 7.04
N SER A 148 -0.37 5.69 6.56
CA SER A 148 -1.25 6.80 6.95
C SER A 148 -1.73 6.69 8.40
N ALA A 149 -1.99 5.47 8.87
CA ALA A 149 -2.30 5.22 10.28
C ALA A 149 -1.08 5.49 11.17
N ILE A 150 0.10 5.02 10.77
CA ILE A 150 1.36 5.31 11.48
C ILE A 150 1.60 6.83 11.58
N ALA A 151 1.41 7.57 10.48
CA ALA A 151 1.59 9.03 10.45
C ALA A 151 0.58 9.81 11.31
N ALA A 152 -0.64 9.29 11.47
CA ALA A 152 -1.67 9.89 12.31
C ALA A 152 -1.45 9.60 13.80
N VAL A 153 -1.04 8.38 14.12
CA VAL A 153 -0.85 7.87 15.49
C VAL A 153 0.50 8.30 16.09
N GLY A 154 1.56 8.35 15.28
CA GLY A 154 2.92 8.67 15.71
C GLY A 154 3.05 9.96 16.53
N PRO A 155 2.52 11.10 16.05
CA PRO A 155 2.53 12.35 16.81
C PRO A 155 1.77 12.27 18.13
N VAL A 156 0.68 11.49 18.19
CA VAL A 156 -0.12 11.29 19.41
C VAL A 156 0.67 10.48 20.45
N LEU A 157 1.47 9.50 20.01
CA LEU A 157 2.38 8.73 20.86
C LEU A 157 3.66 9.49 21.24
N LYS A 158 3.98 10.59 20.53
CA LYS A 158 5.31 11.23 20.54
C LYS A 158 6.43 10.25 20.16
N ALA A 159 6.14 9.36 19.22
CA ALA A 159 7.09 8.36 18.74
C ALA A 159 8.31 9.03 18.10
N LYS A 160 9.49 8.44 18.30
CA LYS A 160 10.73 8.92 17.70
C LYS A 160 10.74 8.63 16.20
N ASP A 161 11.49 9.43 15.44
CA ASP A 161 11.65 9.23 13.99
C ASP A 161 12.21 7.84 13.64
N SER A 162 13.06 7.27 14.50
CA SER A 162 13.57 5.91 14.34
C SER A 162 12.46 4.86 14.49
N GLU A 163 11.60 4.98 15.50
CA GLU A 163 10.48 4.07 15.76
C GLU A 163 9.44 4.15 14.62
N MET A 164 9.16 5.37 14.15
CA MET A 164 8.33 5.63 12.97
C MET A 164 8.92 4.98 11.71
N SER A 165 10.23 5.11 11.52
CA SER A 165 10.93 4.55 10.36
C SER A 165 10.94 3.01 10.38
N VAL A 166 11.13 2.40 11.56
CA VAL A 166 11.06 0.94 11.74
C VAL A 166 9.66 0.42 11.43
N ALA A 167 8.62 1.08 11.94
CA ALA A 167 7.23 0.68 11.68
C ALA A 167 6.87 0.83 10.20
N LEU A 168 7.19 1.97 9.58
CA LEU A 168 6.98 2.20 8.14
C LEU A 168 7.75 1.20 7.28
N GLY A 169 9.01 0.95 7.60
CA GLY A 169 9.84 -0.01 6.88
C GLY A 169 9.28 -1.42 6.97
N THR A 170 8.85 -1.86 8.16
CA THR A 170 8.17 -3.16 8.34
C THR A 170 6.96 -3.28 7.44
N ILE A 171 6.07 -2.29 7.49
CA ILE A 171 4.83 -2.29 6.70
C ILE A 171 5.14 -2.28 5.20
N PHE A 172 6.05 -1.44 4.74
CA PHE A 172 6.40 -1.36 3.31
C PHE A 172 7.05 -2.64 2.78
N ILE A 173 7.88 -3.32 3.57
CA ILE A 173 8.45 -4.62 3.18
C ILE A 173 7.34 -5.65 2.99
N LEU A 174 6.45 -5.80 3.99
CA LEU A 174 5.37 -6.78 3.93
C LEU A 174 4.40 -6.49 2.79
N ASN A 175 4.08 -5.21 2.60
CA ASN A 175 3.29 -4.74 1.48
C ASN A 175 3.94 -5.06 0.14
N ALA A 176 5.25 -4.86 0.00
CA ALA A 176 5.95 -5.18 -1.23
C ALA A 176 5.87 -6.68 -1.56
N ILE A 177 5.99 -7.53 -0.54
CA ILE A 177 5.81 -8.98 -0.66
C ILE A 177 4.35 -9.31 -1.03
N ALA A 178 3.38 -8.60 -0.45
CA ALA A 178 1.95 -8.82 -0.67
C ALA A 178 1.53 -8.69 -2.14
N LEU A 179 2.10 -7.74 -2.89
CA LEU A 179 1.77 -7.55 -4.32
C LEU A 179 1.99 -8.80 -5.17
N PHE A 180 2.87 -9.72 -4.74
CA PHE A 180 3.18 -10.96 -5.46
C PHE A 180 2.49 -12.16 -4.84
N ILE A 181 2.58 -12.29 -3.51
CA ILE A 181 2.07 -13.46 -2.80
C ILE A 181 0.55 -13.52 -2.87
N PHE A 182 -0.15 -12.39 -2.72
CA PHE A 182 -1.61 -12.40 -2.65
C PHE A 182 -2.26 -12.87 -3.94
N PRO A 183 -1.99 -12.27 -5.12
CA PRO A 183 -2.56 -12.75 -6.38
C PRO A 183 -2.26 -14.22 -6.65
N MET A 184 -1.05 -14.68 -6.34
CA MET A 184 -0.66 -16.09 -6.48
C MET A 184 -1.51 -17.01 -5.60
N ILE A 185 -1.71 -16.67 -4.32
CA ILE A 185 -2.57 -17.42 -3.42
C ILE A 185 -4.03 -17.39 -3.89
N GLY A 186 -4.53 -16.22 -4.31
CA GLY A 186 -5.90 -16.08 -4.82
C GLY A 186 -6.18 -16.99 -6.01
N HIS A 187 -5.26 -17.04 -6.98
CA HIS A 187 -5.36 -17.95 -8.12
C HIS A 187 -5.24 -19.41 -7.71
N ALA A 188 -4.34 -19.76 -6.79
CA ALA A 188 -4.19 -21.13 -6.29
C ALA A 188 -5.45 -21.64 -5.55
N LEU A 189 -6.18 -20.73 -4.91
CA LEU A 189 -7.45 -21.01 -4.23
C LEU A 189 -8.68 -20.85 -5.13
N ASN A 190 -8.49 -20.50 -6.41
CA ASN A 190 -9.56 -20.19 -7.37
C ASN A 190 -10.58 -19.15 -6.87
N MET A 191 -10.10 -18.12 -6.17
CA MET A 191 -10.97 -17.04 -5.67
C MET A 191 -11.59 -16.25 -6.83
N SER A 192 -12.87 -15.92 -6.69
CA SER A 192 -13.50 -14.89 -7.51
C SER A 192 -12.83 -13.53 -7.29
N GLN A 193 -13.01 -12.59 -8.23
CA GLN A 193 -12.46 -11.25 -8.07
C GLN A 193 -13.03 -10.52 -6.85
N HIS A 194 -14.30 -10.77 -6.52
CA HIS A 194 -14.93 -10.20 -5.33
C HIS A 194 -14.32 -10.73 -4.03
N GLU A 195 -14.16 -12.05 -3.91
CA GLU A 195 -13.52 -12.70 -2.74
C GLU A 195 -12.07 -12.24 -2.57
N PHE A 196 -11.30 -12.26 -3.66
CA PHE A 196 -9.92 -11.80 -3.62
C PHE A 196 -9.83 -10.32 -3.25
N GLY A 197 -10.68 -9.47 -3.84
CA GLY A 197 -10.71 -8.03 -3.52
C GLY A 197 -11.02 -7.78 -2.05
N THR A 198 -11.96 -8.54 -1.48
CA THR A 198 -12.33 -8.48 -0.06
C THR A 198 -11.17 -8.93 0.83
N TRP A 199 -10.59 -10.10 0.54
CA TRP A 199 -9.46 -10.66 1.27
C TRP A 199 -8.24 -9.74 1.25
N ALA A 200 -7.85 -9.26 0.06
CA ALA A 200 -6.72 -8.37 -0.13
C ALA A 200 -6.90 -7.04 0.61
N ALA A 201 -8.09 -6.42 0.56
CA ALA A 201 -8.35 -5.18 1.28
C ALA A 201 -8.22 -5.30 2.79
N ILE A 202 -8.60 -6.46 3.33
CA ILE A 202 -8.55 -6.69 4.76
C ILE A 202 -7.13 -6.98 5.22
N ALA A 203 -6.45 -7.89 4.51
CA ALA A 203 -5.19 -8.47 4.97
C ALA A 203 -3.92 -7.76 4.47
N ILE A 204 -3.92 -7.06 3.34
CA ILE A 204 -2.77 -6.24 2.92
C ILE A 204 -2.79 -4.93 3.70
N HIS A 205 -1.65 -4.41 4.15
CA HIS A 205 -1.64 -3.34 5.17
C HIS A 205 -1.79 -1.91 4.63
N ASP A 206 -1.52 -1.64 3.35
CA ASP A 206 -1.56 -0.29 2.78
C ASP A 206 -2.41 -0.19 1.51
N THR A 207 -2.96 1.00 1.26
CA THR A 207 -3.78 1.29 0.09
C THR A 207 -3.03 1.07 -1.21
N SER A 208 -1.78 1.52 -1.34
CA SER A 208 -1.01 1.39 -2.59
C SER A 208 -0.86 -0.08 -3.02
N SER A 209 -0.68 -0.96 -2.04
CA SER A 209 -0.41 -2.38 -2.25
C SER A 209 -1.69 -3.18 -2.48
N VAL A 210 -2.79 -2.81 -1.80
CA VAL A 210 -4.12 -3.35 -2.10
C VAL A 210 -4.52 -3.01 -3.53
N VAL A 211 -4.35 -1.75 -3.92
CA VAL A 211 -4.70 -1.29 -5.27
C VAL A 211 -3.80 -1.99 -6.30
N GLY A 212 -2.50 -2.14 -6.03
CA GLY A 212 -1.58 -2.88 -6.90
C GLY A 212 -1.92 -4.37 -7.05
N ALA A 213 -2.24 -5.06 -5.94
CA ALA A 213 -2.62 -6.47 -5.95
C ALA A 213 -3.98 -6.69 -6.61
N GLY A 214 -4.96 -5.83 -6.32
CA GLY A 214 -6.27 -5.83 -6.96
C GLY A 214 -6.17 -5.63 -8.46
N ALA A 215 -5.38 -4.63 -8.91
CA ALA A 215 -5.12 -4.37 -10.32
C ALA A 215 -4.51 -5.59 -11.04
N ALA A 216 -3.60 -6.30 -10.37
CA ALA A 216 -2.98 -7.51 -10.91
C ALA A 216 -3.95 -8.70 -11.00
N TYR A 217 -5.01 -8.72 -10.17
CA TYR A 217 -5.99 -9.81 -10.13
C TYR A 217 -7.20 -9.57 -11.05
N GLY A 218 -7.62 -8.31 -11.20
CA GLY A 218 -8.68 -7.90 -12.12
C GLY A 218 -9.39 -6.61 -11.73
N GLU A 219 -10.17 -6.07 -12.66
CA GLU A 219 -10.85 -4.77 -12.49
C GLU A 219 -11.88 -4.77 -11.35
N GLU A 220 -12.64 -5.85 -11.18
CA GLU A 220 -13.59 -5.96 -10.09
C GLU A 220 -12.87 -6.08 -8.75
N ALA A 221 -11.83 -6.91 -8.68
CA ALA A 221 -11.01 -7.06 -7.48
C ALA A 221 -10.42 -5.73 -7.03
N LEU A 222 -9.86 -4.96 -7.97
CA LEU A 222 -9.36 -3.62 -7.72
C LEU A 222 -10.44 -2.68 -7.16
N ARG A 223 -11.62 -2.66 -7.78
CA ARG A 223 -12.74 -1.80 -7.33
C ARG A 223 -13.19 -2.18 -5.91
N VAL A 224 -13.46 -3.45 -5.67
CA VAL A 224 -13.89 -3.98 -4.36
C VAL A 224 -12.82 -3.69 -3.31
N ALA A 225 -11.57 -4.02 -3.61
CA ALA A 225 -10.50 -3.89 -2.65
C ALA A 225 -10.24 -2.43 -2.26
N THR A 226 -10.21 -1.54 -3.25
CA THR A 226 -10.04 -0.09 -3.04
C THR A 226 -11.18 0.49 -2.21
N THR A 227 -12.41 0.09 -2.50
CA THR A 227 -13.62 0.50 -1.76
C THR A 227 -13.49 0.15 -0.29
N ILE A 228 -13.31 -1.14 0.02
CA ILE A 228 -13.22 -1.63 1.40
C ILE A 228 -12.04 -0.96 2.12
N LYS A 229 -10.88 -0.84 1.45
CA LYS A 229 -9.68 -0.24 2.04
C LYS A 229 -9.85 1.23 2.42
N LEU A 230 -10.50 2.01 1.57
CA LEU A 230 -10.67 3.45 1.79
C LEU A 230 -11.80 3.75 2.76
N THR A 231 -12.87 2.95 2.76
CA THR A 231 -13.89 3.01 3.82
C THR A 231 -13.25 2.74 5.19
N ARG A 232 -12.36 1.73 5.28
CA ARG A 232 -11.60 1.46 6.51
C ARG A 232 -10.65 2.60 6.89
N ALA A 233 -10.11 3.34 5.93
CA ALA A 233 -9.21 4.46 6.21
C ALA A 233 -9.90 5.61 6.98
N LEU A 234 -11.23 5.72 6.95
CA LEU A 234 -11.97 6.65 7.81
C LEU A 234 -11.78 6.36 9.31
N TRP A 235 -11.45 5.12 9.68
CA TRP A 235 -11.20 4.69 11.06
C TRP A 235 -9.91 5.23 11.67
N ILE A 236 -9.07 5.91 10.88
CA ILE A 236 -7.90 6.64 11.41
C ILE A 236 -8.32 7.66 12.47
N ILE A 237 -9.46 8.34 12.27
CA ILE A 237 -9.93 9.39 13.19
C ILE A 237 -10.31 8.78 14.56
N PRO A 238 -11.24 7.80 14.65
CA PRO A 238 -11.51 7.07 15.89
C PRO A 238 -10.25 6.49 16.55
N LEU A 239 -9.37 5.87 15.76
CA LEU A 239 -8.14 5.28 16.29
C LEU A 239 -7.22 6.33 16.92
N ALA A 240 -7.01 7.45 16.27
CA ALA A 240 -6.13 8.52 16.78
C ALA A 240 -6.71 9.16 18.06
N ILE A 241 -8.03 9.34 18.12
CA ILE A 241 -8.74 9.82 19.32
C ILE A 241 -8.57 8.80 20.46
N ALA A 242 -8.88 7.53 20.21
CA ALA A 242 -8.74 6.46 21.20
C ALA A 242 -7.30 6.35 21.72
N THR A 243 -6.32 6.43 20.82
CA THR A 243 -4.90 6.46 21.18
C THR A 243 -4.58 7.64 22.10
N SER A 244 -5.11 8.83 21.82
CA SER A 244 -4.90 10.01 22.67
C SER A 244 -5.41 9.81 24.10
N PHE A 245 -6.56 9.15 24.27
CA PHE A 245 -7.09 8.80 25.59
C PHE A 245 -6.27 7.71 26.29
N ILE A 246 -5.94 6.62 25.59
CA ILE A 246 -5.18 5.49 26.15
C ILE A 246 -3.80 5.94 26.64
N PHE A 247 -3.12 6.80 25.86
CA PHE A 247 -1.79 7.31 26.18
C PHE A 247 -1.81 8.66 26.92
N LYS A 248 -3.01 9.14 27.32
CA LYS A 248 -3.24 10.41 28.06
C LYS A 248 -2.54 11.63 27.44
N SER A 249 -2.49 11.70 26.11
CA SER A 249 -1.83 12.75 25.34
C SER A 249 -2.71 14.01 25.20
N LYS A 250 -2.90 14.76 26.30
CA LYS A 250 -3.67 16.02 26.28
C LYS A 250 -3.03 17.05 25.33
N GLY A 251 -3.85 17.67 24.46
CA GLY A 251 -3.45 18.77 23.57
C GLY A 251 -2.64 18.38 22.33
N GLN A 252 -2.50 17.07 22.01
CA GLN A 252 -1.79 16.64 20.81
C GLN A 252 -2.65 16.76 19.55
N LYS A 253 -2.05 17.26 18.47
CA LYS A 253 -2.73 17.45 17.18
C LYS A 253 -2.89 16.10 16.47
N ILE A 254 -4.13 15.71 16.22
CA ILE A 254 -4.45 14.56 15.37
C ILE A 254 -4.25 14.98 13.91
N SER A 255 -3.38 14.27 13.20
CA SER A 255 -3.14 14.50 11.77
C SER A 255 -4.08 13.63 10.94
N ILE A 256 -5.14 14.23 10.41
CA ILE A 256 -6.10 13.54 9.53
C ILE A 256 -5.60 13.64 8.09
N PRO A 257 -5.48 12.53 7.34
CA PRO A 257 -5.09 12.56 5.95
C PRO A 257 -6.22 13.10 5.05
N TRP A 258 -6.10 14.38 4.66
CA TRP A 258 -7.08 15.08 3.80
C TRP A 258 -7.35 14.40 2.45
N PHE A 259 -6.43 13.59 1.92
CA PHE A 259 -6.66 12.89 0.66
C PHE A 259 -7.86 11.91 0.73
N ILE A 260 -8.21 11.39 1.92
CA ILE A 260 -9.40 10.55 2.09
C ILE A 260 -10.67 11.36 1.80
N PHE A 261 -10.74 12.59 2.31
CA PHE A 261 -11.87 13.49 2.03
C PHE A 261 -11.97 13.78 0.54
N PHE A 262 -10.86 14.11 -0.12
CA PHE A 262 -10.84 14.36 -1.56
C PHE A 262 -11.21 13.11 -2.38
N PHE A 263 -10.85 11.91 -1.92
CA PHE A 263 -11.28 10.67 -2.55
C PHE A 263 -12.80 10.48 -2.45
N VAL A 264 -13.40 10.70 -1.28
CA VAL A 264 -14.85 10.65 -1.10
C VAL A 264 -15.54 11.69 -1.98
N LEU A 265 -15.00 12.91 -2.03
CA LEU A 265 -15.51 13.96 -2.91
C LEU A 265 -15.43 13.56 -4.38
N ALA A 266 -14.32 12.96 -4.83
CA ALA A 266 -14.16 12.46 -6.19
C ALA A 266 -15.21 11.39 -6.53
N MET A 267 -15.51 10.47 -5.61
CA MET A 267 -16.59 9.48 -5.81
C MET A 267 -17.97 10.12 -5.92
N VAL A 268 -18.26 11.12 -5.07
CA VAL A 268 -19.52 11.88 -5.10
C VAL A 268 -19.66 12.59 -6.44
N VAL A 269 -18.62 13.30 -6.88
CA VAL A 269 -18.61 14.02 -8.17
C VAL A 269 -18.75 13.03 -9.33
N ASN A 270 -18.06 11.90 -9.30
CA ASN A 270 -18.20 10.88 -10.33
C ASN A 270 -19.64 10.38 -10.43
N THR A 271 -20.23 10.05 -9.28
CA THR A 271 -21.56 9.43 -9.20
C THR A 271 -22.68 10.38 -9.59
N TYR A 272 -22.67 11.60 -9.06
CA TYR A 272 -23.80 12.53 -9.16
C TYR A 272 -23.60 13.66 -10.17
N VAL A 273 -22.41 13.79 -10.77
CA VAL A 273 -22.12 14.84 -11.75
C VAL A 273 -21.64 14.24 -13.06
N LEU A 274 -20.54 13.48 -13.04
CA LEU A 274 -19.92 12.99 -14.27
C LEU A 274 -20.74 11.91 -14.96
N ASN A 275 -21.27 10.93 -14.22
CA ASN A 275 -22.07 9.83 -14.80
C ASN A 275 -23.49 10.24 -15.24
N LEU A 276 -23.87 11.52 -15.12
CA LEU A 276 -25.14 12.02 -15.65
C LEU A 276 -25.11 12.23 -17.17
N SER A 277 -23.92 12.26 -17.77
CA SER A 277 -23.73 12.45 -19.21
C SER A 277 -22.66 11.51 -19.75
N GLU A 278 -22.76 11.12 -21.01
CA GLU A 278 -21.76 10.27 -21.66
C GLU A 278 -20.37 10.94 -21.68
N THR A 279 -20.31 12.24 -21.98
CA THR A 279 -19.06 13.01 -21.95
C THR A 279 -18.44 13.07 -20.55
N GLY A 280 -19.26 13.25 -19.51
CA GLY A 280 -18.78 13.24 -18.13
C GLY A 280 -18.22 11.88 -17.72
N ALA A 281 -18.88 10.79 -18.10
CA ALA A 281 -18.39 9.44 -17.84
C ALA A 281 -17.02 9.18 -18.48
N LEU A 282 -16.80 9.66 -19.72
CA LEU A 282 -15.50 9.60 -20.39
C LEU A 282 -14.41 10.38 -19.64
N ILE A 283 -14.73 11.56 -19.12
CA ILE A 283 -13.80 12.36 -18.30
C ILE A 283 -13.42 11.60 -17.03
N GLY A 284 -14.41 11.04 -16.31
CA GLY A 284 -14.18 10.25 -15.10
C GLY A 284 -13.28 9.04 -15.36
N ALA A 285 -13.56 8.30 -16.44
CA ALA A 285 -12.74 7.17 -16.89
C ALA A 285 -11.30 7.59 -17.24
N GLY A 286 -11.14 8.73 -17.93
CA GLY A 286 -9.82 9.29 -18.26
C GLY A 286 -8.99 9.64 -17.03
N ILE A 287 -9.59 10.35 -16.06
CA ILE A 287 -8.93 10.69 -14.78
C ILE A 287 -8.52 9.41 -14.05
N ASN A 288 -9.42 8.44 -13.96
CA ASN A 288 -9.17 7.17 -13.30
C ASN A 288 -8.04 6.36 -14.00
N SER A 289 -7.97 6.38 -15.34
CA SER A 289 -6.89 5.75 -16.10
C SER A 289 -5.52 6.39 -15.81
N ILE A 290 -5.44 7.74 -15.82
CA ILE A 290 -4.23 8.47 -15.46
C ILE A 290 -3.81 8.17 -14.01
N ALA A 291 -4.78 8.03 -13.11
CA ALA A 291 -4.54 7.71 -11.71
C ALA A 291 -3.89 6.32 -11.52
N ARG A 292 -4.36 5.29 -12.23
CA ARG A 292 -3.75 3.94 -12.22
C ARG A 292 -2.33 3.95 -12.77
N LYS A 293 -2.11 4.70 -13.84
CA LYS A 293 -0.80 4.91 -14.45
C LYS A 293 0.17 5.60 -13.47
N THR A 294 -0.28 6.68 -12.84
CA THR A 294 0.49 7.41 -11.82
C THR A 294 0.80 6.55 -10.59
N LEU A 295 -0.12 5.68 -10.19
CA LEU A 295 0.10 4.72 -9.10
C LEU A 295 1.22 3.73 -9.42
N THR A 296 1.29 3.25 -10.67
CA THR A 296 2.35 2.34 -11.10
C THR A 296 3.73 2.99 -10.95
N ILE A 297 3.87 4.25 -11.36
CA ILE A 297 5.10 5.05 -11.15
C ILE A 297 5.37 5.27 -9.65
N THR A 298 4.32 5.52 -8.87
CA THR A 298 4.42 5.70 -7.42
C THR A 298 5.02 4.46 -6.74
N LEU A 299 4.63 3.25 -7.17
CA LEU A 299 5.16 2.00 -6.64
C LEU A 299 6.65 1.81 -6.98
N PHE A 300 7.11 2.26 -8.14
CA PHE A 300 8.55 2.32 -8.42
C PHE A 300 9.30 3.20 -7.40
N PHE A 301 8.78 4.39 -7.08
CA PHE A 301 9.40 5.25 -6.05
C PHE A 301 9.39 4.63 -4.66
N ILE A 302 8.34 3.90 -4.30
CA ILE A 302 8.27 3.15 -3.04
C ILE A 302 9.34 2.06 -3.01
N GLY A 303 9.44 1.26 -4.07
CA GLY A 303 10.46 0.21 -4.21
C GLY A 303 11.88 0.79 -4.14
N ALA A 304 12.13 1.88 -4.87
CA ALA A 304 13.42 2.59 -4.87
C ALA A 304 13.79 3.20 -3.51
N SER A 305 12.85 3.29 -2.57
CA SER A 305 13.08 3.76 -1.20
C SER A 305 13.43 2.62 -0.22
N LEU A 306 13.23 1.36 -0.59
CA LEU A 306 13.52 0.18 0.23
C LEU A 306 15.00 -0.25 0.16
N SER A 307 15.91 0.65 0.52
CA SER A 307 17.34 0.37 0.50
C SER A 307 17.78 -0.62 1.58
N ARG A 308 18.99 -1.16 1.42
CA ARG A 308 19.63 -2.04 2.42
C ARG A 308 19.66 -1.42 3.82
N ASP A 309 19.84 -0.11 3.93
CA ASP A 309 19.89 0.57 5.22
C ASP A 309 18.52 0.65 5.89
N VAL A 310 17.45 0.87 5.11
CA VAL A 310 16.08 0.81 5.60
C VAL A 310 15.75 -0.61 6.07
N LEU A 311 16.12 -1.63 5.29
CA LEU A 311 15.93 -3.04 5.67
C LEU A 311 16.68 -3.41 6.95
N LYS A 312 17.92 -2.93 7.10
CA LYS A 312 18.73 -3.13 8.32
C LYS A 312 18.13 -2.42 9.53
N ALA A 313 17.58 -1.22 9.35
CA ALA A 313 17.02 -0.42 10.42
C ALA A 313 15.78 -1.07 11.04
N VAL A 314 14.95 -1.78 10.26
CA VAL A 314 13.72 -2.43 10.75
C VAL A 314 14.00 -3.47 11.83
N GLY A 315 15.10 -4.22 11.73
CA GLY A 315 15.44 -5.29 12.67
C GLY A 315 14.50 -6.50 12.60
N ILE A 316 14.92 -7.63 13.18
CA ILE A 316 14.19 -8.89 13.04
C ILE A 316 12.88 -8.91 13.84
N LYS A 317 12.89 -8.39 15.08
CA LYS A 317 11.72 -8.49 15.98
C LYS A 317 10.50 -7.71 15.46
N PRO A 318 10.64 -6.45 15.00
CA PRO A 318 9.52 -5.71 14.42
C PRO A 318 9.00 -6.37 13.14
N LEU A 319 9.90 -6.89 12.29
CA LEU A 319 9.51 -7.62 11.09
C LEU A 319 8.69 -8.88 11.41
N VAL A 320 9.16 -9.69 12.37
CA VAL A 320 8.44 -10.90 12.81
C VAL A 320 7.08 -10.56 13.41
N GLN A 321 6.98 -9.47 14.20
CA GLN A 321 5.68 -9.00 14.68
C GLN A 321 4.73 -8.72 13.51
N GLY A 322 5.20 -7.98 12.51
CA GLY A 322 4.41 -7.65 11.33
C GLY A 322 3.99 -8.90 10.54
N ILE A 323 4.89 -9.87 10.34
CA ILE A 323 4.60 -11.13 9.64
C ILE A 323 3.53 -11.93 10.39
N LEU A 324 3.67 -12.09 11.71
CA LEU A 324 2.71 -12.87 12.50
C LEU A 324 1.33 -12.21 12.51
N LEU A 325 1.27 -10.88 12.62
CA LEU A 325 0.00 -10.15 12.49
C LEU A 325 -0.60 -10.34 11.10
N TRP A 326 0.21 -10.23 10.06
CA TRP A 326 -0.22 -10.42 8.69
C TRP A 326 -0.81 -11.81 8.45
N VAL A 327 -0.13 -12.86 8.94
CA VAL A 327 -0.61 -14.24 8.85
C VAL A 327 -1.93 -14.40 9.61
N VAL A 328 -2.02 -13.90 10.85
CA VAL A 328 -3.24 -14.01 11.65
C VAL A 328 -4.43 -13.34 10.96
N ILE A 329 -4.26 -12.12 10.45
CA ILE A 329 -5.34 -11.39 9.76
C ILE A 329 -5.67 -12.05 8.41
N SER A 330 -4.66 -12.48 7.66
CA SER A 330 -4.85 -13.14 6.37
C SER A 330 -5.65 -14.43 6.54
N CYS A 331 -5.27 -15.27 7.51
CA CYS A 331 -5.95 -16.52 7.79
C CYS A 331 -7.34 -16.31 8.39
N SER A 332 -7.52 -15.37 9.31
CA SER A 332 -8.84 -15.11 9.91
C SER A 332 -9.83 -14.53 8.91
N THR A 333 -9.35 -13.72 7.96
CA THR A 333 -10.19 -13.18 6.88
C THR A 333 -10.54 -14.26 5.87
N LEU A 334 -9.55 -15.08 5.49
CA LEU A 334 -9.78 -16.19 4.57
C LEU A 334 -10.80 -17.18 5.17
N ALA A 335 -10.65 -17.47 6.46
CA ALA A 335 -11.60 -18.24 7.24
C ALA A 335 -13.01 -17.66 7.17
N TYR A 336 -13.14 -16.35 7.40
CA TYR A 336 -14.42 -15.66 7.31
C TYR A 336 -15.06 -15.83 5.94
N ILE A 337 -14.32 -15.56 4.85
CA ILE A 337 -14.83 -15.63 3.47
C ILE A 337 -15.32 -17.03 3.08
N TYR A 338 -14.68 -18.10 3.57
CA TYR A 338 -15.07 -19.47 3.20
C TYR A 338 -16.15 -20.08 4.11
N TRP A 339 -16.32 -19.57 5.33
CA TRP A 339 -17.24 -20.15 6.31
C TRP A 339 -18.48 -19.30 6.61
N PHE A 340 -18.52 -18.04 6.15
CA PHE A 340 -19.63 -17.10 6.33
C PHE A 340 -19.88 -16.31 5.04
#